data_AF-A0A813ECP9-F1
#
_entry.id   AF-A0A813ECP9-F1
#
_cell.length_a   1.000
_cell.length_b   1.000
_cell.length_c   1.000
_cell.angle_alpha   90.00
_cell.angle_beta   90.00
_cell.angle_gamma   90.00
#
_symmetry.space_group_name_H-M   'P 1'
#
loop_
_entity.id
_entity.type
_entity.pdbx_description
1 polymer ?
#
loop_
_entity_poly.entity_id
_entity_poly.type
_entity_poly.pdbx_seq_one_letter_code
_entity_poly.pdbx_strand_id
1 'polypeptide(L)'
;VTGVQSFEFAPLNPKVGFQARLAVFVPDTRDDMQRVIGQAEVTIVELTANASGLQATPSAKASVASGQVADLLWNHSGTCLLGHCQTEVDESGQSYYGGSRLIFLSQGGEVKKDLTDEAGSNGTSVQAVAWHPNRDEFVLIQGFQPAAANLWVWDEASKKVSNRTCLLEKAHRNTIRFNPYGSLLMLGGFGNLAGGVDFFGRLEDEYVHVSSATANCTVTAEWAPDGRHFLTAVLAPRMRVDNGVHVWQALTGIKVAEHDFEELYDTQWRPEPVGGFRDVLPEEIAAATQADVIGAAEFASNKKSAYRPPKARGETANMVAAMMRGEVAAPDDDRRRKPRQQKARGDEEQGAEGE
;
A
#
# COMPACT_ATOMS: atom_id res chain seq x y z
N VAL A 1 -10.23 33.92 5.78
CA VAL A 1 -10.39 33.47 4.39
C VAL A 1 -9.30 32.45 4.15
N THR A 2 -9.63 31.16 4.17
CA THR A 2 -8.66 30.13 3.76
C THR A 2 -8.40 30.33 2.27
N GLY A 3 -7.17 30.64 1.92
CA GLY A 3 -6.73 30.78 0.54
C GLY A 3 -6.47 29.42 -0.09
N VAL A 4 -6.07 29.42 -1.36
CA VAL A 4 -5.56 28.22 -2.04
C VAL A 4 -4.33 27.71 -1.30
N GLN A 5 -4.32 26.42 -0.94
CA GLN A 5 -3.18 25.78 -0.25
C GLN A 5 -2.27 25.03 -1.24
N SER A 6 -2.87 24.30 -2.18
CA SER A 6 -2.13 23.60 -3.24
C SER A 6 -2.86 23.71 -4.58
N PHE A 7 -2.10 23.54 -5.66
CA PHE A 7 -2.60 23.48 -7.01
C PHE A 7 -1.74 22.54 -7.86
N GLU A 8 -2.33 21.97 -8.91
CA GLU A 8 -1.62 21.11 -9.85
C GLU A 8 -2.19 21.28 -11.27
N PHE A 9 -1.32 21.40 -12.26
CA PHE A 9 -1.74 21.47 -13.67
C PHE A 9 -2.03 20.08 -14.23
N ALA A 10 -3.10 19.96 -15.01
CA ALA A 10 -3.32 18.74 -15.79
C ALA A 10 -2.21 18.58 -16.85
N PRO A 11 -1.87 17.34 -17.23
CA PRO A 11 -1.01 17.08 -18.37
C PRO A 11 -1.49 17.84 -19.60
N LEU A 12 -0.60 18.62 -20.23
CA LEU A 12 -0.92 19.39 -21.42
C LEU A 12 -0.91 18.46 -22.64
N ASN A 13 -1.98 18.51 -23.44
CA ASN A 13 -1.99 17.87 -24.75
C ASN A 13 -1.56 18.89 -25.81
N PRO A 14 -0.35 18.79 -26.38
CA PRO A 14 0.16 19.77 -27.35
C PRO A 14 -0.63 19.82 -28.66
N LYS A 15 -1.55 18.86 -28.90
CA LYS A 15 -2.40 18.81 -30.10
C LYS A 15 -3.69 19.60 -29.98
N VAL A 16 -4.10 19.96 -28.76
CA VAL A 16 -5.28 20.78 -28.50
C VAL A 16 -4.77 22.23 -28.34
N GLY A 17 -5.50 23.22 -28.87
CA GLY A 17 -5.16 24.64 -28.66
C GLY A 17 -5.00 24.96 -27.17
N PHE A 18 -4.38 26.10 -26.81
CA PHE A 18 -4.05 26.49 -25.43
C PHE A 18 -5.26 26.52 -24.47
N GLN A 19 -5.66 25.34 -24.01
CA GLN A 19 -6.62 25.05 -22.98
C GLN A 19 -5.85 24.27 -21.92
N ALA A 20 -5.57 24.93 -20.81
CA ALA A 20 -4.93 24.31 -19.66
C ALA A 20 -5.96 24.09 -18.56
N ARG A 21 -5.79 23.05 -17.76
CA ARG A 21 -6.61 22.82 -16.57
C ARG A 21 -5.75 22.92 -15.34
N LEU A 22 -6.32 23.54 -14.31
CA LEU A 22 -5.71 23.72 -13.01
C LEU A 22 -6.61 23.10 -11.96
N ALA A 23 -6.09 22.13 -11.22
CA ALA A 23 -6.69 21.68 -9.98
C ALA A 23 -6.26 22.61 -8.86
N VAL A 24 -7.18 22.93 -7.97
CA VAL A 24 -6.97 23.83 -6.83
C VAL A 24 -7.59 23.20 -5.59
N PHE A 25 -6.84 23.19 -4.49
CA PHE A 25 -7.34 22.79 -3.19
C PHE A 25 -7.43 23.99 -2.25
N VAL A 26 -8.59 24.12 -1.61
CA VAL A 26 -8.82 25.06 -0.52
C VAL A 26 -9.08 24.24 0.75
N PRO A 27 -8.28 24.44 1.81
CA PRO A 27 -8.39 23.66 3.04
C PRO A 27 -9.64 24.04 3.83
N ASP A 28 -10.00 23.15 4.76
CA ASP A 28 -11.08 23.38 5.70
C ASP A 28 -10.82 24.62 6.58
N THR A 29 -11.90 25.29 6.97
CA THR A 29 -11.81 26.40 7.93
C THR A 29 -12.11 25.84 9.30
N ARG A 30 -11.27 26.19 10.28
CA ARG A 30 -11.39 25.73 11.67
C ARG A 30 -11.54 26.91 12.63
N ASP A 31 -12.25 26.68 13.73
CA ASP A 31 -12.32 27.64 14.85
C ASP A 31 -11.10 27.55 15.78
N ASP A 32 -11.07 28.39 16.81
CA ASP A 32 -9.98 28.40 17.81
C ASP A 32 -9.83 27.07 18.57
N MET A 33 -10.86 26.21 18.54
CA MET A 33 -10.88 24.87 19.12
C MET A 33 -10.53 23.77 18.10
N GLN A 34 -10.02 24.14 16.91
CA GLN A 34 -9.67 23.22 15.82
C GLN A 34 -10.84 22.42 15.22
N ARG A 35 -12.09 22.81 15.50
CA ARG A 35 -13.28 22.17 14.92
C ARG A 35 -13.54 22.70 13.52
N VAL A 36 -13.87 21.83 12.58
CA VAL A 36 -14.24 22.24 11.22
C VAL A 36 -15.54 23.05 11.22
N ILE A 37 -15.47 24.29 10.73
CA ILE A 37 -16.60 25.22 10.56
C ILE A 37 -16.89 25.53 9.08
N GLY A 38 -15.99 25.16 8.18
CA GLY A 38 -16.17 25.25 6.73
C GLY A 38 -15.45 24.10 6.04
N GLN A 39 -16.12 23.47 5.07
CA GLN A 39 -15.59 22.32 4.35
C GLN A 39 -14.39 22.71 3.48
N ALA A 40 -13.49 21.75 3.27
CA ALA A 40 -12.46 21.87 2.24
C ALA A 40 -13.09 21.71 0.85
N GLU A 41 -12.41 22.19 -0.19
CA GLU A 41 -12.91 22.13 -1.57
C GLU A 41 -11.77 21.79 -2.54
N VAL A 42 -12.03 20.84 -3.44
CA VAL A 42 -11.22 20.58 -4.63
C VAL A 42 -11.97 21.15 -5.84
N THR A 43 -11.32 22.04 -6.58
CA THR A 43 -11.89 22.67 -7.78
C THR A 43 -11.01 22.43 -9.00
N ILE A 44 -11.62 22.09 -10.13
CA ILE A 44 -10.97 22.12 -11.43
C ILE A 44 -11.37 23.43 -12.12
N VAL A 45 -10.37 24.14 -12.61
CA VAL A 45 -10.49 25.42 -13.32
C VAL A 45 -9.95 25.26 -14.74
N GLU A 46 -10.77 25.62 -15.72
CA GLU A 46 -10.39 25.74 -17.12
C GLU A 46 -9.74 27.11 -17.34
N LEU A 47 -8.53 27.08 -17.90
CA LEU A 47 -7.76 28.26 -18.24
C LEU A 47 -7.75 28.42 -19.76
N THR A 48 -8.30 29.53 -20.22
CA THR A 48 -8.35 29.88 -21.65
C THR A 48 -7.68 31.22 -21.87
N ALA A 49 -6.77 31.30 -22.84
CA ALA A 49 -6.13 32.56 -23.23
C ALA A 49 -6.78 33.08 -24.51
N ASN A 50 -7.21 34.34 -24.50
CA ASN A 50 -7.75 35.01 -25.68
C ASN A 50 -7.19 36.45 -25.78
N ALA A 51 -7.65 37.22 -26.77
CA ALA A 51 -7.17 38.59 -27.00
C ALA A 51 -7.40 39.56 -25.81
N SER A 52 -8.33 39.24 -24.89
CA SER A 52 -8.57 40.02 -23.67
C SER A 52 -7.80 39.51 -22.44
N GLY A 53 -6.95 38.50 -22.60
CA GLY A 53 -6.08 37.96 -21.55
C GLY A 53 -6.40 36.52 -21.16
N LEU A 54 -5.90 36.11 -19.99
CA LEU A 54 -6.17 34.79 -19.40
C LEU A 54 -7.50 34.81 -18.66
N GLN A 55 -8.40 33.91 -19.01
CA GLN A 55 -9.69 33.68 -18.36
C GLN A 55 -9.64 32.35 -17.60
N ALA A 56 -10.16 32.36 -16.37
CA ALA A 56 -10.19 31.22 -15.47
C ALA A 56 -11.64 30.91 -15.08
N THR A 57 -12.15 29.75 -15.49
CA THR A 57 -13.55 29.37 -15.28
C THR A 57 -13.61 28.04 -14.52
N PRO A 58 -14.22 27.96 -13.32
CA PRO A 58 -14.42 26.68 -12.64
C PRO A 58 -15.28 25.74 -13.49
N SER A 59 -14.79 24.53 -13.77
CA SER A 59 -15.51 23.50 -14.53
C SER A 59 -16.08 22.41 -13.62
N ALA A 60 -15.40 22.09 -12.52
CA ALA A 60 -15.84 21.07 -11.57
C ALA A 60 -15.45 21.46 -10.14
N LYS A 61 -16.26 21.03 -9.17
CA LYS A 61 -16.03 21.27 -7.75
C LYS A 61 -16.49 20.08 -6.91
N ALA A 62 -15.72 19.71 -5.90
CA ALA A 62 -16.08 18.70 -4.91
C ALA A 62 -15.76 19.20 -3.51
N SER A 63 -16.76 19.20 -2.63
CA SER A 63 -16.59 19.52 -1.22
C SER A 63 -16.07 18.30 -0.47
N VAL A 64 -15.15 18.53 0.46
CA VAL A 64 -14.53 17.50 1.30
C VAL A 64 -14.83 17.83 2.75
N ALA A 65 -15.40 16.88 3.49
CA ALA A 65 -15.89 17.11 4.84
C ALA A 65 -14.83 17.71 5.77
N SER A 66 -13.59 17.23 5.65
CA SER A 66 -12.42 17.77 6.34
C SER A 66 -11.16 17.48 5.53
N GLY A 67 -10.21 18.40 5.56
CA GLY A 67 -8.96 18.33 4.78
C GLY A 67 -8.13 19.59 5.00
N GLN A 68 -6.91 19.44 5.52
CA GLN A 68 -5.98 20.54 5.78
C GLN A 68 -4.90 20.63 4.70
N VAL A 69 -4.52 19.50 4.12
CA VAL A 69 -3.59 19.37 2.99
C VAL A 69 -4.17 18.41 1.96
N ALA A 70 -3.79 18.56 0.70
CA ALA A 70 -4.16 17.61 -0.33
C ALA A 70 -3.07 17.42 -1.39
N ASP A 71 -2.86 16.16 -1.76
CA ASP A 71 -2.16 15.79 -2.98
C ASP A 71 -3.17 15.76 -4.13
N LEU A 72 -2.89 16.53 -5.18
CA LEU A 72 -3.73 16.64 -6.37
C LEU A 72 -3.06 15.86 -7.51
N LEU A 73 -3.69 14.78 -7.95
CA LEU A 73 -3.11 13.78 -8.83
C LEU A 73 -3.96 13.65 -10.09
N TRP A 74 -3.49 14.20 -11.21
CA TRP A 74 -4.15 14.06 -12.50
C TRP A 74 -3.89 12.71 -13.14
N ASN A 75 -4.88 12.18 -13.83
CA ASN A 75 -4.68 11.02 -14.70
C ASN A 75 -3.87 11.39 -15.96
N HIS A 76 -3.41 10.37 -16.68
CA HIS A 76 -2.60 10.53 -17.88
C HIS A 76 -3.27 11.41 -18.95
N SER A 77 -4.56 11.22 -19.19
CA SER A 77 -5.28 12.01 -20.21
C SER A 77 -5.70 13.43 -19.77
N GLY A 78 -5.54 13.77 -18.49
CA GLY A 78 -5.98 15.06 -17.94
C GLY A 78 -7.51 15.26 -17.93
N THR A 79 -8.26 14.15 -17.87
CA THR A 79 -9.72 14.12 -17.91
C THR A 79 -10.36 13.91 -16.53
N CYS A 80 -9.58 13.49 -15.54
CA CYS A 80 -10.02 13.40 -14.15
C CYS A 80 -8.86 13.60 -13.16
N LEU A 81 -9.24 13.84 -11.91
CA LEU A 81 -8.36 14.17 -10.81
C LEU A 81 -8.69 13.28 -9.61
N LEU A 82 -7.65 12.82 -8.92
CA LEU A 82 -7.72 12.34 -7.55
C LEU A 82 -7.22 13.43 -6.61
N GLY A 83 -8.03 13.79 -5.62
CA GLY A 83 -7.64 14.64 -4.50
C GLY A 83 -7.51 13.79 -3.24
N HIS A 84 -6.28 13.48 -2.83
CA HIS A 84 -6.01 12.79 -1.57
C HIS A 84 -5.88 13.85 -0.47
N CYS A 85 -6.97 14.08 0.25
CA CYS A 85 -7.06 15.09 1.30
C CYS A 85 -6.77 14.47 2.66
N GLN A 86 -5.97 15.15 3.49
CA GLN A 86 -5.54 14.64 4.78
C GLN A 86 -5.74 15.69 5.89
N THR A 87 -5.93 15.21 7.12
CA THR A 87 -6.02 16.02 8.33
C THR A 87 -5.14 15.43 9.41
N GLU A 88 -4.58 16.25 10.29
CA GLU A 88 -3.76 15.75 11.41
C GLU A 88 -4.58 14.98 12.44
N VAL A 89 -5.81 15.42 12.68
CA VAL A 89 -6.74 14.81 13.63
C VAL A 89 -7.97 14.33 12.89
N ASP A 90 -8.32 13.07 13.10
CA ASP A 90 -9.58 12.50 12.65
C ASP A 90 -10.69 12.84 13.66
N GLU A 91 -11.62 13.71 13.27
CA GLU A 91 -12.75 14.10 14.12
C GLU A 91 -13.71 12.94 14.41
N SER A 92 -13.70 11.88 13.59
CA SER A 92 -14.52 10.68 13.85
C SER A 92 -13.93 9.77 14.93
N GLY A 93 -12.69 10.03 15.35
CA GLY A 93 -11.96 9.24 16.35
C GLY A 93 -11.62 7.82 15.89
N GLN A 94 -11.73 7.51 14.60
CA GLN A 94 -11.43 6.18 14.07
C GLN A 94 -9.93 5.99 13.80
N SER A 95 -9.19 7.07 13.53
CA SER A 95 -7.78 7.03 13.20
C SER A 95 -6.93 7.91 14.13
N TYR A 96 -5.88 7.31 14.72
CA TYR A 96 -4.84 8.05 15.44
C TYR A 96 -3.86 8.76 14.50
N TYR A 97 -3.81 8.37 13.22
CA TYR A 97 -2.89 8.93 12.22
C TYR A 97 -3.52 10.09 11.44
N GLY A 98 -4.65 10.61 11.93
CA GLY A 98 -5.40 11.65 11.25
C GLY A 98 -6.42 11.11 10.25
N GLY A 99 -7.17 12.03 9.65
CA GLY A 99 -8.21 11.73 8.67
C GLY A 99 -7.64 11.67 7.27
N SER A 100 -8.20 10.80 6.42
CA SER A 100 -7.80 10.69 5.03
C SER A 100 -9.05 10.53 4.17
N ARG A 101 -9.13 11.27 3.07
CA ARG A 101 -10.21 11.22 2.09
C ARG A 101 -9.64 11.15 0.69
N LEU A 102 -10.15 10.26 -0.16
CA LEU A 102 -9.79 10.21 -1.57
C LEU A 102 -10.97 10.60 -2.43
N ILE A 103 -10.89 11.78 -3.03
CA ILE A 103 -11.95 12.32 -3.89
C ILE A 103 -11.58 12.10 -5.35
N PHE A 104 -12.48 11.45 -6.08
CA PHE A 104 -12.43 11.35 -7.53
C PHE A 104 -13.29 12.46 -8.15
N LEU A 105 -12.73 13.24 -9.06
CA LEU A 105 -13.41 14.34 -9.75
C LEU A 105 -13.09 14.33 -11.24
N SER A 106 -14.10 14.10 -12.07
CA SER A 106 -13.99 14.28 -13.53
C SER A 106 -13.90 15.76 -13.92
N GLN A 107 -13.23 16.06 -15.03
CA GLN A 107 -12.96 17.43 -15.50
C GLN A 107 -14.21 18.33 -15.66
N GLY A 108 -15.34 17.76 -16.09
CA GLY A 108 -16.61 18.47 -16.25
C GLY A 108 -17.54 18.35 -15.04
N GLY A 109 -17.11 17.62 -14.00
CA GLY A 109 -17.87 17.43 -12.78
C GLY A 109 -19.06 16.48 -12.90
N GLU A 110 -19.18 15.72 -14.00
CA GLU A 110 -20.27 14.75 -14.19
C GLU A 110 -20.15 13.57 -13.22
N VAL A 111 -18.92 13.19 -12.90
CA VAL A 111 -18.57 12.15 -11.91
C VAL A 111 -17.81 12.79 -10.76
N LYS A 112 -18.36 12.62 -9.56
CA LYS A 112 -17.77 13.03 -8.28
C LYS A 112 -17.99 11.90 -7.28
N LYS A 113 -16.93 11.39 -6.67
CA LYS A 113 -17.01 10.23 -5.77
C LYS A 113 -16.01 10.35 -4.63
N ASP A 114 -16.44 9.99 -3.42
CA ASP A 114 -15.53 9.73 -2.30
C ASP A 114 -15.20 8.23 -2.34
N LEU A 115 -13.96 7.89 -2.64
CA LEU A 115 -13.50 6.50 -2.82
C LEU A 115 -13.04 5.85 -1.50
N THR A 116 -13.06 6.59 -0.39
CA THR A 116 -12.48 6.18 0.90
C THR A 116 -13.13 4.89 1.45
N ASP A 117 -14.44 4.70 1.26
CA ASP A 117 -15.21 3.62 1.90
C ASP A 117 -15.66 2.52 0.93
N GLU A 118 -15.40 2.67 -0.38
CA GLU A 118 -16.03 1.81 -1.39
C GLU A 118 -15.46 0.39 -1.51
N ALA A 119 -14.29 0.11 -0.94
CA ALA A 119 -13.68 -1.22 -1.00
C ALA A 119 -14.10 -2.15 0.17
N GLY A 120 -15.12 -1.79 0.95
CA GLY A 120 -15.63 -2.64 2.03
C GLY A 120 -14.65 -2.85 3.19
N SER A 121 -13.64 -1.99 3.33
CA SER A 121 -12.71 -2.00 4.45
C SER A 121 -13.31 -1.26 5.65
N ASN A 122 -13.26 -1.86 6.83
CA ASN A 122 -13.69 -1.27 8.12
C ASN A 122 -12.81 -0.08 8.59
N GLY A 123 -12.23 0.70 7.68
CA GLY A 123 -11.30 1.76 8.00
C GLY A 123 -11.20 2.83 6.92
N THR A 124 -11.28 4.07 7.37
CA THR A 124 -11.35 5.33 6.60
C THR A 124 -9.97 5.84 6.14
N SER A 125 -8.97 4.97 6.02
CA SER A 125 -7.58 5.39 5.78
C SER A 125 -7.08 4.96 4.41
N VAL A 126 -6.70 5.94 3.60
CA VAL A 126 -6.00 5.72 2.34
C VAL A 126 -4.51 5.64 2.66
N GLN A 127 -3.91 4.47 2.41
CA GLN A 127 -2.50 4.23 2.70
C GLN A 127 -1.61 4.78 1.58
N ALA A 128 -2.03 4.59 0.32
CA ALA A 128 -1.36 5.13 -0.85
C ALA A 128 -2.29 5.11 -2.06
N VAL A 129 -2.06 6.02 -2.99
CA VAL A 129 -2.70 6.06 -4.30
C VAL A 129 -1.68 6.49 -5.36
N ALA A 130 -1.73 5.88 -6.54
CA ALA A 130 -0.89 6.29 -7.66
C ALA A 130 -1.55 6.00 -9.01
N TRP A 131 -1.52 6.97 -9.91
CA TRP A 131 -1.90 6.78 -11.31
C TRP A 131 -0.86 5.96 -12.06
N HIS A 132 -1.35 5.16 -13.01
CA HIS A 132 -0.53 4.55 -14.03
C HIS A 132 0.08 5.66 -14.92
N PRO A 133 1.38 5.57 -15.30
CA PRO A 133 2.06 6.67 -16.00
C PRO A 133 1.48 6.97 -17.39
N ASN A 134 0.94 5.94 -18.06
CA ASN A 134 0.52 6.00 -19.47
C ASN A 134 -0.96 5.63 -19.72
N ARG A 135 -1.77 5.47 -18.67
CA ARG A 135 -3.16 4.97 -18.78
C ARG A 135 -4.04 5.62 -17.72
N ASP A 136 -5.34 5.64 -17.96
CA ASP A 136 -6.35 6.16 -17.03
C ASP A 136 -6.81 5.09 -16.03
N GLU A 137 -5.84 4.49 -15.35
CA GLU A 137 -6.05 3.52 -14.27
C GLU A 137 -5.10 3.85 -13.12
N PHE A 138 -5.46 3.47 -11.90
CA PHE A 138 -4.68 3.76 -10.70
C PHE A 138 -4.76 2.61 -9.71
N VAL A 139 -3.76 2.52 -8.84
CA VAL A 139 -3.80 1.59 -7.72
C VAL A 139 -4.12 2.36 -6.45
N LEU A 140 -4.98 1.77 -5.64
CA LEU A 140 -5.42 2.30 -4.35
C LEU A 140 -5.18 1.25 -3.27
N ILE A 141 -4.35 1.60 -2.28
CA ILE A 141 -4.22 0.84 -1.05
C ILE A 141 -5.01 1.55 0.04
N GLN A 142 -6.02 0.90 0.58
CA GLN A 142 -6.89 1.52 1.59
C GLN A 142 -7.39 0.53 2.64
N GLY A 143 -7.76 1.10 3.78
CA GLY A 143 -8.10 0.41 5.01
C GLY A 143 -6.95 0.43 6.03
N PHE A 144 -7.24 -0.10 7.21
CA PHE A 144 -6.22 -0.36 8.22
C PHE A 144 -5.32 -1.52 7.79
N GLN A 145 -4.04 -1.42 8.12
CA GLN A 145 -3.08 -2.48 7.85
C GLN A 145 -3.45 -3.76 8.64
N PRO A 146 -3.38 -4.97 8.04
CA PRO A 146 -3.09 -5.24 6.62
C PRO A 146 -4.25 -4.82 5.71
N ALA A 147 -3.94 -4.04 4.68
CA ALA A 147 -4.89 -3.38 3.79
C ALA A 147 -5.03 -4.11 2.45
N ALA A 148 -6.10 -3.81 1.72
CA ALA A 148 -6.30 -4.30 0.36
C ALA A 148 -5.68 -3.32 -0.65
N ALA A 149 -5.03 -3.86 -1.69
CA ALA A 149 -4.54 -3.10 -2.84
C ALA A 149 -5.40 -3.44 -4.07
N ASN A 150 -6.04 -2.43 -4.66
CA ASN A 150 -6.97 -2.62 -5.77
C ASN A 150 -6.56 -1.78 -6.97
N LEU A 151 -6.69 -2.34 -8.17
CA LEU A 151 -6.60 -1.64 -9.44
C LEU A 151 -7.96 -1.04 -9.79
N TRP A 152 -7.99 0.25 -10.07
CA TRP A 152 -9.17 1.01 -10.48
C TRP A 152 -8.99 1.56 -11.89
N VAL A 153 -10.08 1.66 -12.64
CA VAL A 153 -10.08 2.19 -14.01
C VAL A 153 -11.06 3.35 -14.11
N TRP A 154 -10.64 4.40 -14.82
CA TRP A 154 -11.50 5.49 -15.29
C TRP A 154 -11.79 5.30 -16.78
N ASP A 155 -13.07 5.14 -17.11
CA ASP A 155 -13.55 5.17 -18.48
C ASP A 155 -14.32 6.47 -18.71
N GLU A 156 -13.70 7.38 -19.48
CA GLU A 156 -14.30 8.67 -19.81
C GLU A 156 -15.57 8.53 -20.66
N ALA A 157 -15.64 7.55 -21.57
CA ALA A 157 -16.77 7.39 -22.48
C ALA A 157 -18.02 6.92 -21.73
N SER A 158 -17.86 5.98 -20.81
CA SER A 158 -18.96 5.53 -19.94
C SER A 158 -19.15 6.36 -18.68
N LYS A 159 -18.26 7.35 -18.44
CA LYS A 159 -18.23 8.21 -17.24
C LYS A 159 -18.25 7.36 -15.97
N LYS A 160 -17.41 6.32 -15.92
CA LYS A 160 -17.41 5.35 -14.84
C LYS A 160 -16.01 5.17 -14.25
N VAL A 161 -15.93 5.29 -12.94
CA VAL A 161 -14.79 4.84 -12.13
C VAL A 161 -15.17 3.55 -11.41
N SER A 162 -14.37 2.50 -11.57
CA SER A 162 -14.67 1.20 -10.96
C SER A 162 -13.42 0.43 -10.56
N ASN A 163 -13.52 -0.29 -9.44
CA ASN A 163 -12.56 -1.31 -9.06
C ASN A 163 -12.60 -2.45 -10.08
N ARG A 164 -11.45 -2.77 -10.65
CA ARG A 164 -11.27 -3.82 -11.66
C ARG A 164 -10.84 -5.13 -11.00
N THR A 165 -9.74 -5.09 -10.26
CA THR A 165 -9.07 -6.29 -9.74
C THR A 165 -8.43 -6.00 -8.38
N CYS A 166 -8.55 -6.95 -7.46
CA CYS A 166 -7.81 -6.94 -6.21
C CYS A 166 -6.41 -7.53 -6.45
N LEU A 167 -5.36 -6.74 -6.28
CA LEU A 167 -3.96 -7.16 -6.44
C LEU A 167 -3.46 -7.91 -5.21
N LEU A 168 -3.85 -7.41 -4.02
CA LEU A 168 -3.56 -8.03 -2.72
C LEU A 168 -4.77 -7.84 -1.81
N GLU A 169 -5.33 -8.93 -1.28
CA GLU A 169 -6.50 -8.85 -0.40
C GLU A 169 -6.16 -8.28 0.98
N LYS A 170 -5.05 -8.74 1.58
CA LYS A 170 -4.58 -8.33 2.90
C LYS A 170 -3.06 -8.35 2.93
N ALA A 171 -2.44 -7.19 2.81
CA ALA A 171 -1.00 -7.07 2.88
C ALA A 171 -0.57 -5.82 3.66
N HIS A 172 0.58 -5.91 4.31
CA HIS A 172 1.22 -4.78 4.97
C HIS A 172 1.97 -3.94 3.92
N ARG A 173 1.22 -3.14 3.14
CA ARG A 173 1.75 -2.29 2.05
C ARG A 173 1.23 -0.86 2.19
N ASN A 174 2.10 0.12 1.99
CA ASN A 174 1.78 1.56 2.08
C ASN A 174 2.48 2.38 0.98
N THR A 175 3.11 1.73 0.00
CA THR A 175 3.85 2.38 -1.07
C THR A 175 3.48 1.75 -2.39
N ILE A 176 3.20 2.59 -3.40
CA ILE A 176 2.89 2.19 -4.77
C ILE A 176 3.90 2.87 -5.69
N ARG A 177 4.52 2.10 -6.59
CA ARG A 177 5.39 2.63 -7.65
C ARG A 177 5.19 1.85 -8.94
N PHE A 178 4.71 2.51 -9.98
CA PHE A 178 4.81 2.00 -11.35
C PHE A 178 6.22 2.24 -11.87
N ASN A 179 6.73 1.32 -12.70
CA ASN A 179 7.92 1.63 -13.49
C ASN A 179 7.59 2.72 -14.54
N PRO A 180 8.59 3.36 -15.16
CA PRO A 180 8.36 4.47 -16.09
C PRO A 180 7.42 4.15 -17.27
N TYR A 181 7.29 2.86 -17.62
CA TYR A 181 6.47 2.40 -18.74
C TYR A 181 5.07 1.94 -18.32
N GLY A 182 4.86 1.64 -17.04
CA GLY A 182 3.64 1.06 -16.48
C GLY A 182 3.53 -0.46 -16.63
N SER A 183 4.45 -1.13 -17.30
CA SER A 183 4.48 -2.59 -17.47
C SER A 183 4.75 -3.35 -16.17
N LEU A 184 5.46 -2.74 -15.22
CA LEU A 184 5.73 -3.29 -13.89
C LEU A 184 5.19 -2.37 -12.80
N LEU A 185 4.70 -2.99 -11.73
CA LEU A 185 4.16 -2.34 -10.55
C LEU A 185 4.83 -2.93 -9.31
N MET A 186 5.26 -2.06 -8.39
CA MET A 186 5.79 -2.44 -7.08
C MET A 186 4.82 -1.97 -6.00
N LEU A 187 4.43 -2.89 -5.11
CA LEU A 187 3.72 -2.62 -3.87
C LEU A 187 4.65 -2.91 -2.70
N GLY A 188 4.94 -1.88 -1.89
CA GLY A 188 5.92 -1.95 -0.81
C GLY A 188 5.32 -1.57 0.55
N GLY A 189 5.83 -2.17 1.63
CA GLY A 189 5.50 -1.80 3.00
C GLY A 189 6.72 -1.26 3.72
N PHE A 190 6.86 0.06 3.79
CA PHE A 190 8.06 0.73 4.30
C PHE A 190 7.80 1.55 5.58
N GLY A 191 8.86 2.10 6.16
CA GLY A 191 8.80 2.83 7.43
C GLY A 191 8.63 1.91 8.63
N ASN A 192 7.44 1.91 9.23
CA ASN A 192 7.13 1.06 10.39
C ASN A 192 6.71 -0.38 10.03
N LEU A 193 6.57 -0.68 8.74
CA LEU A 193 6.24 -2.01 8.23
C LEU A 193 7.51 -2.84 8.01
N ALA A 194 7.33 -4.15 7.88
CA ALA A 194 8.42 -5.13 7.82
C ALA A 194 9.24 -5.13 6.51
N GLY A 195 9.08 -4.14 5.63
CA GLY A 195 9.87 -4.05 4.39
C GLY A 195 9.42 -5.01 3.28
N GLY A 196 8.26 -5.64 3.38
CA GLY A 196 7.79 -6.56 2.33
C GLY A 196 7.53 -5.82 1.01
N VAL A 197 7.98 -6.40 -0.09
CA VAL A 197 7.84 -5.86 -1.45
C VAL A 197 7.27 -6.95 -2.35
N ASP A 198 6.25 -6.59 -3.14
CA ASP A 198 5.69 -7.45 -4.19
C ASP A 198 5.77 -6.72 -5.53
N PHE A 199 6.26 -7.44 -6.54
CA PHE A 199 6.32 -6.98 -7.91
C PHE A 199 5.24 -7.67 -8.74
N PHE A 200 4.57 -6.89 -9.57
CA PHE A 200 3.56 -7.32 -10.51
C PHE A 200 3.97 -6.93 -11.93
N GLY A 201 3.65 -7.77 -12.90
CA GLY A 201 3.81 -7.47 -14.32
C GLY A 201 2.46 -7.43 -15.04
N ARG A 202 2.34 -6.54 -16.03
CA ARG A 202 1.14 -6.41 -16.86
C ARG A 202 1.10 -7.50 -17.92
N LEU A 203 0.07 -8.33 -17.90
CA LEU A 203 -0.31 -9.21 -19.00
C LEU A 203 -1.68 -8.77 -19.51
N GLU A 204 -1.74 -8.38 -20.77
CA GLU A 204 -2.93 -7.79 -21.38
C GLU A 204 -3.40 -6.57 -20.56
N ASP A 205 -4.55 -6.70 -19.91
CA ASP A 205 -5.14 -5.65 -19.09
C ASP A 205 -5.16 -5.95 -17.57
N GLU A 206 -4.42 -6.98 -17.13
CA GLU A 206 -4.34 -7.37 -15.72
C GLU A 206 -2.89 -7.36 -15.21
N TYR A 207 -2.72 -7.08 -13.93
CA TYR A 207 -1.43 -7.25 -13.25
C TYR A 207 -1.37 -8.62 -12.57
N VAL A 208 -0.34 -9.38 -12.91
CA VAL A 208 -0.05 -10.68 -12.30
C VAL A 208 1.18 -10.56 -11.41
N HIS A 209 1.17 -11.29 -10.29
CA HIS A 209 2.33 -11.36 -9.41
C HIS A 209 3.52 -12.00 -10.17
N VAL A 210 4.71 -11.42 -10.03
CA VAL A 210 5.94 -11.92 -10.68
C VAL A 210 7.05 -12.26 -9.71
N SER A 211 7.16 -11.57 -8.57
CA SER A 211 8.14 -11.89 -7.53
C SER A 211 7.88 -11.11 -6.24
N SER A 212 8.47 -11.57 -5.14
CA SER A 212 8.49 -10.85 -3.87
C SER A 212 9.92 -10.66 -3.35
N ALA A 213 10.13 -9.62 -2.55
CA ALA A 213 11.38 -9.34 -1.86
C ALA A 213 11.13 -8.80 -0.43
N THR A 214 12.20 -8.61 0.33
CA THR A 214 12.15 -7.99 1.66
C THR A 214 13.25 -6.95 1.79
N ALA A 215 12.86 -5.69 1.83
CA ALA A 215 13.71 -4.51 1.94
C ALA A 215 13.40 -3.77 3.26
N ASN A 216 14.02 -4.24 4.34
CA ASN A 216 13.82 -3.72 5.68
C ASN A 216 14.26 -2.26 5.80
N CYS A 217 13.60 -1.51 6.67
CA CYS A 217 14.01 -0.14 7.04
C CYS A 217 14.12 0.86 5.87
N THR A 218 13.56 0.51 4.71
CA THR A 218 13.53 1.37 3.53
C THR A 218 12.92 2.73 3.85
N VAL A 219 13.64 3.78 3.51
CA VAL A 219 13.23 5.19 3.63
C VAL A 219 12.80 5.73 2.27
N THR A 220 13.56 5.43 1.22
CA THR A 220 13.24 5.81 -0.16
C THR A 220 13.24 4.59 -1.07
N ALA A 221 12.38 4.62 -2.09
CA ALA A 221 12.23 3.53 -3.04
C ALA A 221 11.79 4.06 -4.41
N GLU A 222 12.53 3.70 -5.45
CA GLU A 222 12.34 4.21 -6.81
C GLU A 222 12.76 3.21 -7.88
N TRP A 223 12.11 3.31 -9.04
CA TRP A 223 12.49 2.54 -10.22
C TRP A 223 13.70 3.16 -10.90
N ALA A 224 14.60 2.31 -11.39
CA ALA A 224 15.62 2.74 -12.32
C ALA A 224 14.98 3.25 -13.63
N PRO A 225 15.65 4.15 -14.38
CA PRO A 225 15.17 4.62 -15.68
C PRO A 225 14.96 3.50 -16.70
N ASP A 226 15.59 2.35 -16.53
CA ASP A 226 15.39 1.16 -17.38
C ASP A 226 14.06 0.43 -17.14
N GLY A 227 13.34 0.79 -16.07
CA GLY A 227 12.07 0.20 -15.68
C GLY A 227 12.13 -1.27 -15.29
N ARG A 228 13.32 -1.84 -15.04
CA ARG A 228 13.56 -3.26 -14.73
C ARG A 228 14.21 -3.46 -13.38
N HIS A 229 15.03 -2.51 -12.93
CA HIS A 229 15.64 -2.51 -11.62
C HIS A 229 14.90 -1.58 -10.65
N PHE A 230 14.87 -1.99 -9.39
CA PHE A 230 14.23 -1.24 -8.31
C PHE A 230 15.24 -0.95 -7.22
N LEU A 231 15.36 0.30 -6.79
CA LEU A 231 16.24 0.72 -5.71
C LEU A 231 15.42 0.91 -4.43
N THR A 232 15.96 0.40 -3.33
CA THR A 232 15.54 0.75 -1.97
C THR A 232 16.74 1.29 -1.22
N ALA A 233 16.55 2.32 -0.41
CA ALA A 233 17.63 2.87 0.40
C ALA A 233 17.20 3.13 1.84
N VAL A 234 18.16 2.94 2.75
CA VAL A 234 18.05 3.26 4.17
C VAL A 234 18.86 4.53 4.41
N LEU A 235 18.18 5.61 4.79
CA LEU A 235 18.77 6.95 4.86
C LEU A 235 18.83 7.52 6.29
N ALA A 236 19.94 8.19 6.60
CA ALA A 236 20.09 9.11 7.72
C ALA A 236 19.41 10.46 7.45
N PRO A 237 18.93 11.17 8.50
CA PRO A 237 18.94 10.78 9.91
C PRO A 237 17.73 9.91 10.29
N ARG A 238 16.83 9.61 9.33
CA ARG A 238 15.57 8.88 9.60
C ARG A 238 15.84 7.50 10.19
N MET A 239 16.85 6.82 9.65
CA MET A 239 17.45 5.59 10.17
C MET A 239 18.92 5.87 10.46
N ARG A 240 19.38 5.54 11.68
CA ARG A 240 20.75 5.80 12.14
C ARG A 240 21.68 4.58 12.07
N VAL A 241 21.15 3.47 11.56
CA VAL A 241 21.85 2.20 11.41
C VAL A 241 21.49 1.61 10.06
N ASP A 242 22.32 0.68 9.58
CA ASP A 242 22.12 -0.07 8.33
C ASP A 242 21.87 0.83 7.11
N ASN A 243 22.49 2.01 7.09
CA ASN A 243 22.41 2.94 5.97
C ASN A 243 23.05 2.30 4.73
N GLY A 244 22.34 2.35 3.61
CA GLY A 244 22.71 1.54 2.47
C GLY A 244 21.75 1.65 1.32
N VAL A 245 22.19 1.14 0.16
CA VAL A 245 21.36 0.97 -1.03
C VAL A 245 21.28 -0.50 -1.41
N HIS A 246 20.11 -0.92 -1.86
CA HIS A 246 19.86 -2.26 -2.41
C HIS A 246 19.19 -2.11 -3.76
N VAL A 247 19.70 -2.83 -4.75
CA VAL A 247 19.11 -2.88 -6.10
C VAL A 247 18.55 -4.26 -6.34
N TRP A 248 17.29 -4.32 -6.73
CA TRP A 248 16.51 -5.53 -6.95
C TRP A 248 16.16 -5.66 -8.43
N GLN A 249 16.26 -6.85 -8.99
CA GLN A 249 15.72 -7.14 -10.31
C GLN A 249 14.24 -7.52 -10.17
N ALA A 250 13.33 -6.69 -10.67
CA ALA A 250 11.90 -6.80 -10.35
C ALA A 250 11.22 -8.09 -10.84
N LEU A 251 11.65 -8.65 -11.97
CA LEU A 251 11.09 -9.91 -12.48
C LEU A 251 11.45 -11.13 -11.65
N THR A 252 12.51 -11.05 -10.82
CA THR A 252 13.00 -12.20 -10.05
C THR A 252 12.98 -11.96 -8.54
N GLY A 253 12.86 -10.70 -8.11
CA GLY A 253 12.95 -10.29 -6.70
C GLY A 253 14.37 -10.41 -6.13
N ILE A 254 15.36 -10.74 -6.97
CA ILE A 254 16.74 -10.99 -6.54
C ILE A 254 17.45 -9.65 -6.32
N LYS A 255 18.13 -9.53 -5.17
CA LYS A 255 19.06 -8.43 -4.91
C LYS A 255 20.32 -8.60 -5.76
N VAL A 256 20.55 -7.68 -6.69
CA VAL A 256 21.67 -7.71 -7.65
C VAL A 256 22.82 -6.79 -7.25
N ALA A 257 22.56 -5.79 -6.40
CA ALA A 257 23.60 -4.95 -5.83
C ALA A 257 23.24 -4.49 -4.41
N GLU A 258 24.27 -4.25 -3.62
CA GLU A 258 24.19 -3.72 -2.26
C GLU A 258 25.42 -2.86 -2.01
N HIS A 259 25.23 -1.72 -1.36
CA HIS A 259 26.33 -0.89 -0.89
C HIS A 259 25.98 -0.24 0.43
N ASP A 260 26.81 -0.49 1.44
CA ASP A 260 26.63 0.03 2.78
C ASP A 260 27.36 1.37 2.93
N PHE A 261 26.79 2.23 3.76
CA PHE A 261 27.37 3.52 4.12
C PHE A 261 27.32 3.68 5.64
N GLU A 262 28.26 4.44 6.18
CA GLU A 262 28.19 4.86 7.58
C GLU A 262 26.97 5.79 7.79
N GLU A 263 26.84 6.79 6.92
CA GLU A 263 25.68 7.66 6.83
C GLU A 263 25.35 7.91 5.36
N LEU A 264 24.08 7.68 4.98
CA LEU A 264 23.58 7.92 3.63
C LEU A 264 22.42 8.90 3.69
N TYR A 265 22.55 10.06 3.08
CA TYR A 265 21.58 11.14 3.23
C TYR A 265 20.53 11.21 2.12
N ASP A 266 20.89 10.80 0.90
CA ASP A 266 19.99 10.79 -0.24
C ASP A 266 20.49 9.79 -1.30
N THR A 267 19.58 9.34 -2.15
CA THR A 267 19.83 8.43 -3.26
C THR A 267 18.91 8.76 -4.41
N GLN A 268 19.48 8.90 -5.60
CA GLN A 268 18.72 9.10 -6.82
C GLN A 268 19.37 8.35 -7.98
N TRP A 269 18.56 7.74 -8.82
CA TRP A 269 19.04 7.34 -10.14
C TRP A 269 19.42 8.57 -10.96
N ARG A 270 20.49 8.46 -11.74
CA ARG A 270 20.79 9.47 -12.76
C ARG A 270 19.59 9.52 -13.74
N PRO A 271 18.93 10.68 -13.92
CA PRO A 271 17.84 10.80 -14.86
C PRO A 271 18.34 10.50 -16.28
N GLU A 272 17.51 9.82 -17.09
CA GLU A 272 17.79 9.62 -18.51
C GLU A 272 16.66 10.06 -19.43
N PRO A 273 16.98 10.47 -20.68
CA PRO A 273 15.99 10.79 -21.69
C PRO A 273 15.00 9.66 -21.94
N VAL A 274 13.76 10.04 -22.21
CA VAL A 274 12.71 9.10 -22.63
C VAL A 274 13.16 8.36 -23.89
N GLY A 275 13.02 7.03 -23.88
CA GLY A 275 13.39 6.16 -25.01
C GLY A 275 14.83 5.63 -24.98
N GLY A 276 15.62 5.92 -23.94
CA GLY A 276 16.96 5.35 -23.77
C GLY A 276 16.97 3.85 -23.48
N PHE A 277 15.88 3.32 -22.91
CA PHE A 277 15.75 1.91 -22.55
C PHE A 277 14.48 1.29 -23.16
N ARG A 278 14.55 -0.02 -23.40
CA ARG A 278 13.39 -0.82 -23.81
C ARG A 278 12.63 -1.29 -22.58
N ASP A 279 11.31 -1.25 -22.67
CA ASP A 279 10.43 -1.82 -21.67
C ASP A 279 10.58 -3.35 -21.56
N VAL A 280 10.01 -3.95 -20.51
CA VAL A 280 9.85 -5.40 -20.37
C VAL A 280 8.81 -5.94 -21.35
N LEU A 281 9.11 -7.08 -21.96
CA LEU A 281 8.19 -7.73 -22.89
C LEU A 281 7.16 -8.59 -22.15
N PRO A 282 5.93 -8.75 -22.69
CA PRO A 282 4.93 -9.64 -22.08
C PRO A 282 5.42 -11.09 -21.91
N GLU A 283 6.28 -11.58 -22.79
CA GLU A 283 6.90 -12.91 -22.69
C GLU A 283 7.85 -13.04 -21.49
N GLU A 284 8.57 -11.96 -21.15
CA GLU A 284 9.44 -11.92 -19.97
C GLU A 284 8.61 -11.94 -18.68
N ILE A 285 7.48 -11.21 -18.67
CA ILE A 285 6.52 -11.21 -17.55
C ILE A 285 5.90 -12.61 -17.39
N ALA A 286 5.44 -13.22 -18.48
CA ALA A 286 4.83 -14.55 -18.44
C ALA A 286 5.82 -15.61 -17.91
N ALA A 287 7.08 -15.54 -18.33
CA ALA A 287 8.13 -16.42 -17.82
C ALA A 287 8.39 -16.21 -16.32
N ALA A 288 8.44 -14.96 -15.86
CA ALA A 288 8.62 -14.62 -14.45
C ALA A 288 7.45 -15.13 -13.58
N THR A 289 6.21 -14.91 -14.00
CA THR A 289 5.02 -15.44 -13.29
C THR A 289 5.05 -16.96 -13.20
N GLN A 290 5.45 -17.67 -14.26
CA GLN A 290 5.59 -19.13 -14.21
C GLN A 290 6.66 -19.56 -13.21
N ALA A 291 7.80 -18.88 -13.18
CA ALA A 291 8.89 -19.16 -12.24
C ALA A 291 8.46 -18.94 -10.79
N ASP A 292 7.73 -17.86 -10.49
CA ASP A 292 7.19 -17.56 -9.16
C ASP A 292 6.21 -18.65 -8.67
N VAL A 293 5.28 -19.09 -9.54
CA VAL A 293 4.35 -20.17 -9.22
C VAL A 293 5.07 -21.48 -8.92
N ILE A 294 6.10 -21.82 -9.71
CA ILE A 294 6.92 -23.02 -9.47
C ILE A 294 7.66 -22.90 -8.13
N GLY A 295 8.32 -21.77 -7.88
CA GLY A 295 9.05 -21.53 -6.62
C GLY A 295 8.14 -21.59 -5.40
N ALA A 296 6.93 -21.04 -5.47
CA ALA A 296 5.94 -21.11 -4.41
C ALA A 296 5.48 -22.55 -4.13
N ALA A 297 5.25 -23.35 -5.19
CA ALA A 297 4.87 -24.75 -5.06
C ALA A 297 5.98 -25.60 -4.43
N GLU A 298 7.24 -25.39 -4.84
CA GLU A 298 8.41 -26.06 -4.28
C GLU A 298 8.60 -25.70 -2.80
N PHE A 299 8.51 -24.43 -2.44
CA PHE A 299 8.60 -23.98 -1.05
C PHE A 299 7.50 -24.58 -0.16
N ALA A 300 6.27 -24.66 -0.67
CA ALA A 300 5.15 -25.30 0.03
C ALA A 300 5.38 -26.81 0.23
N SER A 301 6.01 -27.49 -0.74
CA SER A 301 6.35 -28.91 -0.64
C SER A 301 7.44 -29.18 0.42
N ASN A 302 8.45 -28.32 0.50
CA ASN A 302 9.54 -28.42 1.47
C ASN A 302 9.09 -28.13 2.91
N LYS A 303 8.11 -27.24 3.12
CA LYS A 303 7.51 -27.06 4.46
C LYS A 303 6.79 -28.31 4.96
N LYS A 304 6.21 -29.12 4.07
CA LYS A 304 5.55 -30.40 4.45
C LYS A 304 6.55 -31.49 4.83
N SER A 305 7.83 -31.36 4.47
CA SER A 305 8.89 -32.33 4.82
C SER A 305 9.68 -31.96 6.09
N ALA A 306 9.37 -30.82 6.73
CA ALA A 306 10.10 -30.33 7.90
C ALA A 306 9.85 -31.17 9.18
N TYR A 307 10.95 -31.78 9.66
CA TYR A 307 11.25 -32.44 10.94
C TYR A 307 10.24 -33.45 11.54
N ARG A 308 10.61 -34.73 11.46
CA ARG A 308 10.04 -35.81 12.28
C ARG A 308 10.97 -36.11 13.47
N PRO A 309 10.53 -35.96 14.73
CA PRO A 309 11.37 -36.20 15.90
C PRO A 309 11.91 -37.66 15.96
N PRO A 310 13.18 -37.87 16.35
CA PRO A 310 13.84 -39.19 16.34
C PRO A 310 13.10 -40.32 17.09
N LYS A 311 12.29 -39.98 18.11
CA LYS A 311 11.54 -40.97 18.92
C LYS A 311 10.35 -41.62 18.19
N ALA A 312 9.97 -41.15 17.00
CA ALA A 312 8.83 -41.69 16.23
C ALA A 312 9.22 -42.79 15.23
N ARG A 313 10.46 -43.32 15.29
CA ARG A 313 10.98 -44.26 14.28
C ARG A 313 10.82 -45.76 14.63
N GLY A 314 10.17 -46.11 15.74
CA GLY A 314 10.04 -47.50 16.21
C GLY A 314 8.60 -47.96 16.49
N GLU A 315 8.14 -48.93 15.70
CA GLU A 315 7.09 -49.96 15.93
C GLU A 315 5.67 -49.58 16.38
N THR A 316 5.38 -48.35 16.82
CA THR A 316 4.04 -47.96 17.29
C THR A 316 3.12 -47.37 16.22
N ALA A 317 3.61 -47.18 15.00
CA ALA A 317 2.88 -46.53 13.90
C ALA A 317 1.60 -47.28 13.49
N ASN A 318 1.59 -48.62 13.54
CA ASN A 318 0.42 -49.40 13.16
C ASN A 318 -0.69 -49.37 14.22
N MET A 319 -0.37 -49.27 15.51
CA MET A 319 -1.36 -49.21 16.59
C MET A 319 -2.09 -47.87 16.64
N VAL A 320 -1.37 -46.76 16.50
CA VAL A 320 -1.98 -45.41 16.57
C VAL A 320 -2.87 -45.14 15.35
N ALA A 321 -2.44 -45.61 14.17
CA ALA A 321 -3.25 -45.50 12.96
C ALA A 321 -4.50 -46.40 13.00
N ALA A 322 -4.42 -47.60 13.59
CA ALA A 322 -5.57 -48.50 13.77
C ALA A 322 -6.56 -48.00 14.84
N MET A 323 -6.09 -47.33 15.90
CA MET A 323 -6.96 -46.66 16.89
C MET A 323 -7.70 -45.47 16.29
N MET A 324 -7.04 -44.65 15.46
CA MET A 324 -7.68 -43.51 14.77
C MET A 324 -8.73 -43.94 13.74
N ARG A 325 -8.62 -45.17 13.19
CA ARG A 325 -9.63 -45.78 12.30
C ARG A 325 -10.72 -46.57 13.03
N GLY A 326 -10.66 -46.66 14.37
CA GLY A 326 -11.64 -47.38 15.18
C GLY A 326 -11.55 -48.91 15.10
N GLU A 327 -10.44 -49.45 14.58
CA GLU A 327 -10.22 -50.90 14.41
C GLU A 327 -9.81 -51.59 15.73
N VAL A 328 -9.38 -50.83 16.74
CA VAL A 328 -8.93 -51.34 18.04
C VAL A 328 -9.41 -50.41 19.16
N ALA A 329 -10.01 -50.96 20.22
CA ALA A 329 -10.49 -50.19 21.36
C ALA A 329 -9.33 -49.64 22.22
N ALA A 330 -9.47 -48.41 22.72
CA ALA A 330 -8.52 -47.82 23.66
C ALA A 330 -8.58 -48.56 25.01
N PRO A 331 -7.46 -48.70 25.75
CA PRO A 331 -7.48 -49.34 27.06
C PRO A 331 -8.22 -48.48 28.08
N ASP A 332 -9.04 -49.10 28.91
CA ASP A 332 -9.72 -48.45 30.04
C ASP A 332 -8.70 -47.95 31.08
N ASP A 333 -8.69 -46.65 31.36
CA ASP A 333 -7.81 -46.02 32.35
C ASP A 333 -8.46 -46.07 33.74
N ASP A 334 -8.35 -47.22 34.43
CA ASP A 334 -8.75 -47.36 35.83
C ASP A 334 -7.69 -46.74 36.75
N ARG A 335 -7.69 -45.40 36.83
CA ARG A 335 -6.94 -44.65 37.87
C ARG A 335 -7.88 -43.80 38.70
N ARG A 336 -8.44 -44.44 39.72
CA ARG A 336 -9.15 -43.84 40.86
C ARG A 336 -8.45 -42.59 41.39
N ARG A 337 -9.21 -41.50 41.47
CA ARG A 337 -8.89 -40.24 42.17
C ARG A 337 -8.43 -40.50 43.60
N LYS A 338 -7.23 -40.05 43.98
CA LYS A 338 -6.88 -39.80 45.39
C LYS A 338 -7.26 -38.36 45.77
N PRO A 339 -7.96 -38.12 46.89
CA PRO A 339 -8.36 -36.78 47.29
C PRO A 339 -7.18 -35.95 47.82
N ARG A 340 -7.24 -34.66 47.52
CA ARG A 340 -6.25 -33.62 47.78
C ARG A 340 -6.25 -33.24 49.27
N GLN A 341 -5.15 -33.46 49.99
CA GLN A 341 -4.98 -32.97 51.37
C GLN A 341 -4.83 -31.44 51.37
N GLN A 342 -5.72 -30.75 52.08
CA GLN A 342 -5.62 -29.32 52.40
C GLN A 342 -4.57 -29.12 53.51
N LYS A 343 -3.65 -28.18 53.32
CA LYS A 343 -2.74 -27.71 54.37
C LYS A 343 -3.38 -26.48 55.02
N ALA A 344 -3.64 -26.57 56.33
CA ALA A 344 -4.29 -25.54 57.13
C ALA A 344 -3.37 -24.31 57.33
N ARG A 345 -3.98 -23.12 57.34
CA ARG A 345 -3.43 -21.90 57.95
C ARG A 345 -3.59 -22.04 59.46
N GLY A 346 -2.51 -21.82 60.20
CA GLY A 346 -2.49 -21.76 61.66
C GLY A 346 -1.86 -20.44 62.07
N ASP A 347 -2.55 -19.76 62.99
CA ASP A 347 -2.30 -18.41 63.48
C ASP A 347 -1.07 -18.33 64.40
N GLU A 348 -0.35 -17.21 64.34
CA GLU A 348 0.55 -16.76 65.40
C GLU A 348 0.02 -15.42 65.93
N GLU A 349 -0.47 -15.44 67.18
CA GLU A 349 -0.75 -14.23 67.96
C GLU A 349 0.07 -14.21 69.26
N GLN A 350 0.81 -13.10 69.39
CA GLN A 350 0.97 -12.22 70.56
C GLN A 350 1.96 -12.49 71.71
N GLY A 351 2.64 -11.38 72.07
CA GLY A 351 3.15 -11.01 73.40
C GLY A 351 4.69 -10.94 73.48
N ALA A 352 5.37 -9.98 74.11
CA ALA A 352 5.10 -8.68 74.72
C ALA A 352 6.48 -8.10 75.17
N GLU A 353 6.60 -6.78 75.19
CA GLU A 353 7.45 -5.89 76.04
C GLU A 353 8.91 -6.22 76.43
N GLY A 354 9.78 -5.19 76.34
CA GLY A 354 10.80 -4.91 77.36
C GLY A 354 12.15 -4.36 76.87
N GLU A 355 12.43 -3.11 77.29
CA GLU A 355 13.69 -2.30 77.26
C GLU A 355 14.16 -1.66 75.94
#